data_AF-F0YVT5-F1
#
_entry.id   AF-F0YVT5-F1
#
_cell.length_a   1.000
_cell.length_b   1.000
_cell.length_c   1.000
_cell.angle_alpha   90.00
_cell.angle_beta   90.00
_cell.angle_gamma   90.00
#
_symmetry.space_group_name_H-M   'P 1'
#
loop_
_entity.id
_entity.type
_entity.pdbx_description
1 polymer ?
#
loop_
_entity_poly.entity_id
_entity_poly.type
_entity_poly.pdbx_seq_one_letter_code
_entity_poly.pdbx_strand_id
1 'polypeptide(L)'
;MHMKDIVLGQYKGVETPAQMDKKEKEDYLINTLVDSSKVKVSETSVNDRAKRMAEEYALRLNQQGLSIEQYYQASNTDEKALVKKMQEIAERQLKGRKILEAIAEAESITVTEQEVDQEIKKLTIRYPVDEKKIKEIMRGAEEQRLRNDILVRKAMDYVSEHAVEAAPVCEK
;
A
#
# COMPACT_ATOMS: atom_id res chain seq x y z
N MET A 1 7.47 -12.07 22.29
CA MET A 1 6.06 -11.70 22.00
C MET A 1 5.89 -11.80 20.50
N HIS A 2 5.22 -12.85 20.01
CA HIS A 2 5.14 -13.12 18.58
C HIS A 2 4.21 -12.09 17.93
N MET A 3 4.61 -11.58 16.75
CA MET A 3 3.83 -10.61 15.96
C MET A 3 2.40 -11.09 15.67
N LYS A 4 2.16 -12.41 15.78
CA LYS A 4 0.87 -13.09 15.72
C LYS A 4 -0.14 -12.53 16.73
N ASP A 5 0.26 -12.19 17.96
CA ASP A 5 -0.70 -11.85 19.02
C ASP A 5 -1.22 -10.41 18.96
N ILE A 6 -0.50 -9.49 18.29
CA ILE A 6 -0.85 -8.06 18.25
C ILE A 6 -1.77 -7.73 17.07
N VAL A 7 -1.71 -8.50 15.98
CA VAL A 7 -2.53 -8.23 14.78
C VAL A 7 -3.80 -9.10 14.75
N LEU A 8 -3.74 -10.38 15.16
CA LEU A 8 -4.77 -11.35 14.79
C LEU A 8 -6.17 -11.13 15.38
N GLY A 9 -6.28 -10.40 16.49
CA GLY A 9 -7.57 -10.15 17.16
C GLY A 9 -8.17 -8.76 16.94
N GLN A 10 -7.39 -7.80 16.44
CA GLN A 10 -7.81 -6.39 16.41
C GLN A 10 -8.34 -5.91 15.06
N TYR A 11 -8.14 -6.67 13.97
CA TYR A 11 -8.63 -6.28 12.65
C TYR A 11 -10.07 -6.75 12.35
N LYS A 12 -10.52 -7.82 13.00
CA LYS A 12 -11.91 -8.29 12.88
C LYS A 12 -12.79 -7.40 13.75
N GLY A 13 -13.75 -6.71 13.13
CA GLY A 13 -14.65 -5.79 13.85
C GLY A 13 -14.13 -4.37 14.05
N VAL A 14 -13.13 -3.92 13.28
CA VAL A 14 -12.77 -2.49 13.25
C VAL A 14 -13.98 -1.71 12.75
N GLU A 15 -14.46 -0.77 13.58
CA GLU A 15 -15.56 0.12 13.23
C GLU A 15 -15.10 1.12 12.17
N THR A 16 -15.72 1.05 11.01
CA THR A 16 -15.55 2.03 9.93
C THR A 16 -16.69 3.04 9.98
N PRO A 17 -16.41 4.35 9.83
CA PRO A 17 -17.47 5.35 9.66
C PRO A 17 -18.38 5.01 8.48
N ALA A 18 -19.67 5.29 8.63
CA ALA A 18 -20.65 5.03 7.57
C ALA A 18 -20.36 5.89 6.33
N GLN A 19 -20.68 5.35 5.14
CA GLN A 19 -20.64 6.05 3.84
C GLN A 19 -19.24 6.40 3.29
N MET A 20 -18.20 5.67 3.68
CA MET A 20 -16.89 5.76 3.02
C MET A 20 -16.91 5.07 1.65
N ASP A 21 -16.20 5.63 0.67
CA ASP A 21 -15.89 4.88 -0.55
C ASP A 21 -14.91 3.73 -0.26
N LYS A 22 -14.73 2.81 -1.22
CA LYS A 22 -13.86 1.63 -1.03
C LYS A 22 -12.45 2.03 -0.59
N LYS A 23 -11.89 3.07 -1.20
CA LYS A 23 -10.50 3.48 -0.96
C LYS A 23 -10.35 4.18 0.39
N GLU A 24 -11.30 5.05 0.74
CA GLU A 24 -11.33 5.71 2.05
C GLU A 24 -11.47 4.70 3.18
N LYS A 25 -12.31 3.68 2.99
CA LYS A 25 -12.48 2.57 3.94
C LYS A 25 -11.18 1.79 4.11
N GLU A 26 -10.52 1.43 3.02
CA GLU A 26 -9.23 0.72 3.05
C GLU A 26 -8.15 1.56 3.75
N ASP A 27 -8.03 2.83 3.40
CA ASP A 27 -7.06 3.75 4.00
C ASP A 27 -7.32 3.92 5.51
N TYR A 28 -8.58 4.03 5.93
CA TYR A 28 -8.95 4.10 7.34
C TYR A 28 -8.54 2.82 8.09
N LEU A 29 -8.93 1.65 7.56
CA LEU A 29 -8.62 0.35 8.17
C LEU A 29 -7.11 0.14 8.32
N ILE A 30 -6.33 0.40 7.28
CA ILE A 30 -4.87 0.28 7.34
C ILE A 30 -4.30 1.22 8.41
N ASN A 31 -4.78 2.46 8.47
CA ASN A 31 -4.30 3.43 9.46
C ASN A 31 -4.60 2.98 10.89
N THR A 32 -5.83 2.53 11.17
CA THR A 32 -6.20 1.98 12.48
C THR A 32 -5.31 0.81 12.87
N LEU A 33 -5.05 -0.12 11.93
CA LEU A 33 -4.18 -1.26 12.18
C LEU A 33 -2.72 -0.86 12.40
N VAL A 34 -2.23 0.13 11.67
CA VAL A 34 -0.87 0.67 11.87
C VAL A 34 -0.74 1.29 13.25
N ASP A 35 -1.74 2.04 13.69
CA ASP A 35 -1.72 2.75 14.98
C ASP A 35 -1.88 1.80 16.19
N SER A 36 -2.58 0.68 16.03
CA SER A 36 -2.71 -0.35 17.07
C SER A 36 -1.56 -1.36 17.10
N SER A 37 -0.76 -1.41 16.03
CA SER A 37 0.32 -2.39 15.84
C SER A 37 1.68 -1.90 16.34
N LYS A 38 2.51 -2.84 16.81
CA LYS A 38 3.91 -2.60 17.19
C LYS A 38 4.90 -2.95 16.07
N VAL A 39 4.43 -3.10 14.82
CA VAL A 39 5.28 -3.44 13.68
C VAL A 39 6.35 -2.37 13.46
N LYS A 40 7.60 -2.83 13.35
CA LYS A 40 8.76 -1.99 13.08
C LYS A 40 9.27 -2.19 11.66
N VAL A 41 9.69 -1.09 11.06
CA VAL A 41 10.36 -1.02 9.76
C VAL A 41 11.73 -0.40 9.97
N SER A 42 12.74 -0.86 9.24
CA SER A 42 14.09 -0.31 9.35
C SER A 42 14.13 1.10 8.77
N GLU A 43 14.92 1.97 9.40
CA GLU A 43 15.13 3.34 8.91
C GLU A 43 15.67 3.36 7.47
N THR A 44 16.57 2.42 7.13
CA THR A 44 17.07 2.27 5.76
C THR A 44 15.92 2.07 4.76
N SER A 45 14.97 1.18 5.06
CA SER A 45 13.83 0.92 4.16
C SER A 45 12.90 2.13 4.05
N VAL A 46 12.68 2.85 5.15
CA VAL A 46 11.90 4.09 5.17
C VAL A 46 12.57 5.16 4.31
N ASN A 47 13.88 5.35 4.47
CA ASN A 47 14.67 6.32 3.73
C ASN A 47 14.69 6.02 2.23
N ASP A 48 14.92 4.77 1.86
CA ASP A 48 14.95 4.35 0.46
C ASP A 48 13.57 4.52 -0.21
N ARG A 49 12.49 4.22 0.51
CA ARG A 49 11.13 4.46 0.01
C ARG A 49 10.84 5.95 -0.09
N ALA A 50 11.19 6.75 0.91
CA ALA A 50 10.96 8.19 0.92
C ALA A 50 11.67 8.91 -0.24
N LYS A 51 12.92 8.53 -0.55
CA LYS A 51 13.65 9.07 -1.70
C LYS A 51 12.94 8.77 -3.02
N ARG A 52 12.54 7.50 -3.23
CA ARG A 52 11.74 7.12 -4.41
C ARG A 52 10.43 7.90 -4.48
N MET A 53 9.74 8.12 -3.36
CA MET A 53 8.53 8.94 -3.32
C MET A 53 8.78 10.40 -3.70
N ALA A 54 9.90 10.98 -3.28
CA ALA A 54 10.28 12.33 -3.66
C ALA A 54 10.61 12.42 -5.16
N GLU A 55 11.31 11.43 -5.71
CA GLU A 55 11.59 11.32 -7.16
C GLU A 55 10.29 11.15 -7.98
N GLU A 56 9.39 10.27 -7.55
CA GLU A 56 8.05 10.09 -8.15
C GLU A 56 7.23 11.39 -8.10
N TYR A 57 7.36 12.17 -7.03
CA TYR A 57 6.70 13.46 -6.89
C TYR A 57 7.28 14.50 -7.85
N ALA A 58 8.61 14.61 -7.93
CA ALA A 58 9.29 15.51 -8.87
C ALA A 58 8.95 15.18 -10.33
N LEU A 59 8.89 13.90 -10.68
CA LEU A 59 8.48 13.46 -12.02
C LEU A 59 7.05 13.89 -12.34
N ARG A 60 6.11 13.74 -11.40
CA ARG A 60 4.72 14.19 -11.58
C ARG A 60 4.60 15.70 -11.75
N LEU A 61 5.38 16.47 -10.99
CA LEU A 61 5.42 17.93 -11.17
C LEU A 61 5.96 18.31 -12.53
N ASN A 62 7.03 17.65 -12.98
CA ASN A 62 7.61 17.91 -14.29
C ASN A 62 6.62 17.61 -15.42
N GLN A 63 5.83 16.54 -15.30
CA GLN A 63 4.74 16.23 -16.24
C GLN A 63 3.64 17.30 -16.28
N GLN A 64 3.47 18.07 -15.21
CA GLN A 64 2.56 19.22 -15.12
C GLN A 64 3.22 20.53 -15.58
N GLY A 65 4.48 20.50 -16.03
CA GLY A 65 5.24 21.68 -16.44
C GLY A 65 5.82 22.49 -15.28
N LEU A 66 5.85 21.93 -14.06
CA LEU A 66 6.41 22.57 -12.87
C LEU A 66 7.75 21.90 -12.50
N SER A 67 8.78 22.70 -12.24
CA SER A 67 10.03 22.19 -11.67
C SER A 67 9.91 21.98 -10.16
N ILE A 68 10.73 21.09 -9.60
CA ILE A 68 10.73 20.86 -8.15
C ILE A 68 11.19 22.10 -7.38
N GLU A 69 12.09 22.90 -7.96
CA GLU A 69 12.56 24.16 -7.40
C GLU A 69 11.43 25.20 -7.34
N GLN A 70 10.60 25.28 -8.38
CA GLN A 70 9.43 26.16 -8.39
C GLN A 70 8.42 25.74 -7.31
N TYR A 71 8.22 24.43 -7.11
CA TYR A 71 7.39 23.91 -6.02
C TYR A 71 7.94 24.32 -4.65
N TYR A 72 9.25 24.21 -4.44
CA TYR A 72 9.92 24.63 -3.20
C TYR A 72 9.71 26.11 -2.92
N GLN A 73 9.88 26.97 -3.93
CA GLN A 73 9.64 28.41 -3.79
C GLN A 73 8.16 28.71 -3.49
N ALA A 74 7.24 28.14 -4.26
CA ALA A 74 5.81 28.40 -4.12
C ALA A 74 5.25 27.91 -2.77
N SER A 75 5.77 26.79 -2.26
CA SER A 75 5.31 26.17 -1.01
C SER A 75 6.13 26.58 0.20
N ASN A 76 7.12 27.47 0.03
CA ASN A 76 8.10 27.86 1.05
C ASN A 76 8.68 26.63 1.78
N THR A 77 9.15 25.65 1.01
CA THR A 77 9.66 24.37 1.50
C THR A 77 10.97 24.02 0.80
N ASP A 78 11.59 22.90 1.18
CA ASP A 78 12.84 22.43 0.60
C ASP A 78 12.86 20.90 0.45
N GLU A 79 13.94 20.38 -0.14
CA GLU A 79 14.13 18.93 -0.31
C GLU A 79 14.09 18.18 1.01
N LYS A 80 14.71 18.72 2.06
CA LYS A 80 14.80 18.06 3.36
C LYS A 80 13.42 17.93 4.00
N ALA A 81 12.60 18.98 3.93
CA ALA A 81 11.23 18.98 4.41
C ALA A 81 10.34 18.04 3.59
N LEU A 82 10.50 18.02 2.27
CA LEU A 82 9.79 17.08 1.40
C LEU A 82 10.15 15.63 1.75
N VAL A 83 11.44 15.31 1.81
CA VAL A 83 11.91 13.95 2.15
C VAL A 83 11.44 13.55 3.55
N LYS A 84 11.48 14.45 4.54
CA LYS A 84 10.95 14.17 5.88
C LYS A 84 9.47 13.82 5.86
N LYS A 85 8.66 14.60 5.14
CA LYS A 85 7.23 14.29 4.95
C LYS A 85 7.05 12.93 4.25
N MET A 86 7.87 12.62 3.25
CA MET A 86 7.84 11.33 2.58
C MET A 86 8.27 10.18 3.49
N GLN A 87 9.20 10.39 4.43
CA GLN A 87 9.58 9.40 5.44
C GLN A 87 8.40 9.03 6.33
N GLU A 88 7.65 10.01 6.83
CA GLU A 88 6.45 9.77 7.66
C GLU A 88 5.41 8.93 6.91
N ILE A 89 5.16 9.26 5.64
CA ILE A 89 4.23 8.52 4.78
C ILE A 89 4.78 7.11 4.48
N ALA A 90 6.06 7.00 4.12
CA ALA A 90 6.73 5.74 3.79
C ALA A 90 6.71 4.77 4.97
N GLU A 91 6.94 5.27 6.18
CA GLU A 91 6.89 4.46 7.40
C GLU A 91 5.52 3.82 7.58
N ARG A 92 4.43 4.62 7.48
CA ARG A 92 3.06 4.11 7.57
C ARG A 92 2.75 3.09 6.47
N GLN A 93 3.13 3.37 5.21
CA GLN A 93 2.93 2.45 4.09
C GLN A 93 3.65 1.11 4.29
N LEU A 94 4.91 1.15 4.74
CA LEU A 94 5.70 -0.07 4.97
C LEU A 94 5.17 -0.87 6.16
N LYS A 95 4.70 -0.21 7.23
CA LYS A 95 4.03 -0.88 8.35
C LYS A 95 2.73 -1.54 7.90
N GLY A 96 1.88 -0.81 7.18
CA GLY A 96 0.62 -1.32 6.65
C GLY A 96 0.84 -2.55 5.78
N ARG A 97 1.80 -2.50 4.86
CA ARG A 97 2.17 -3.65 4.02
C ARG A 97 2.57 -4.87 4.85
N LYS A 98 3.45 -4.71 5.84
CA LYS A 98 3.87 -5.82 6.72
C LYS A 98 2.71 -6.41 7.54
N ILE A 99 1.78 -5.58 7.98
CA ILE A 99 0.59 -6.02 8.70
C ILE A 99 -0.28 -6.88 7.78
N LEU A 100 -0.54 -6.41 6.56
CA LEU A 100 -1.34 -7.15 5.57
C LEU A 100 -0.66 -8.46 5.17
N GLU A 101 0.67 -8.48 5.00
CA GLU A 101 1.43 -9.71 4.75
C GLU A 101 1.28 -10.71 5.92
N ALA A 102 1.32 -10.23 7.16
CA ALA A 102 1.12 -11.09 8.34
C ALA A 102 -0.32 -11.61 8.46
N ILE A 103 -1.33 -10.81 8.09
CA ILE A 103 -2.73 -11.24 8.03
C ILE A 103 -2.89 -12.31 6.94
N ALA A 104 -2.28 -12.11 5.77
CA ALA A 104 -2.31 -13.08 4.69
C ALA A 104 -1.73 -14.44 5.12
N GLU A 105 -0.58 -14.44 5.81
CA GLU A 105 0.03 -15.65 6.34
C GLU A 105 -0.87 -16.34 7.37
N ALA A 106 -1.45 -15.57 8.30
CA ALA A 106 -2.22 -16.13 9.39
C ALA A 106 -3.58 -16.69 8.96
N GLU A 107 -4.23 -16.05 7.99
CA GLU A 107 -5.50 -16.51 7.40
C GLU A 107 -5.27 -17.45 6.21
N SER A 108 -4.02 -17.85 5.96
CA SER A 108 -3.64 -18.76 4.87
C SER A 108 -4.10 -18.29 3.49
N ILE A 109 -4.09 -16.97 3.26
CA ILE A 109 -4.35 -16.38 1.96
C ILE A 109 -3.19 -16.73 1.05
N THR A 110 -3.48 -17.30 -0.12
CA THR A 110 -2.47 -17.71 -1.11
C THR A 110 -2.75 -17.07 -2.46
N VAL A 111 -1.70 -16.95 -3.27
CA VAL A 111 -1.79 -16.46 -4.66
C VAL A 111 -1.55 -17.63 -5.60
N THR A 112 -2.56 -17.91 -6.41
CA THR A 112 -2.54 -18.97 -7.41
C THR A 112 -1.78 -18.52 -8.66
N GLU A 113 -1.26 -19.48 -9.44
CA GLU A 113 -0.64 -19.17 -10.74
C GLU A 113 -1.62 -18.50 -11.70
N GLN A 114 -2.91 -18.89 -11.65
CA GLN A 114 -3.95 -18.30 -12.48
C GLN A 114 -4.15 -16.80 -12.19
N GLU A 115 -4.10 -16.38 -10.93
CA GLU A 115 -4.18 -14.97 -10.55
C GLU A 115 -2.97 -14.17 -11.05
N VAL A 116 -1.77 -14.76 -10.99
CA VAL A 116 -0.56 -14.15 -11.55
C VAL A 116 -0.68 -13.98 -13.07
N ASP A 117 -1.11 -15.02 -13.78
CA ASP A 117 -1.31 -15.00 -15.22
C ASP A 117 -2.34 -13.96 -15.65
N GLN A 118 -3.45 -13.84 -14.90
CA GLN A 118 -4.46 -12.81 -15.14
C GLN A 118 -3.89 -11.41 -14.99
N GLU A 119 -3.05 -11.18 -13.98
CA GLU A 119 -2.47 -9.88 -13.74
C GLU A 119 -1.43 -9.51 -14.80
N ILE A 120 -0.62 -10.48 -15.25
CA ILE A 120 0.28 -10.32 -16.40
C ILE A 120 -0.51 -9.97 -17.67
N LYS A 121 -1.65 -10.63 -17.93
CA LYS A 121 -2.52 -10.32 -19.07
C LYS A 121 -3.11 -8.90 -19.02
N LYS A 122 -3.39 -8.35 -17.83
CA LYS A 122 -3.84 -6.95 -17.73
C LYS A 122 -2.74 -5.97 -18.13
N LEU A 123 -1.47 -6.33 -17.89
CA LEU A 123 -0.34 -5.50 -18.29
C LEU A 123 -0.14 -5.48 -19.81
N THR A 124 -0.37 -6.60 -20.50
CA THR A 124 -0.27 -6.67 -21.98
C THR A 124 -1.34 -5.85 -22.69
N ILE A 125 -2.50 -5.64 -22.06
CA ILE A 125 -3.56 -4.75 -22.59
C ILE A 125 -3.13 -3.29 -22.47
N ARG A 126 -2.50 -2.90 -21.35
CA ARG A 126 -2.11 -1.51 -21.07
C ARG A 126 -0.85 -1.10 -21.83
N TYR A 127 0.08 -2.04 -22.01
CA TYR A 127 1.33 -1.82 -22.73
C TYR A 127 1.37 -2.80 -23.90
N PRO A 128 1.28 -2.33 -25.17
CA PRO A 128 1.30 -3.18 -26.36
C PRO A 128 2.71 -3.71 -26.62
N VAL A 129 3.19 -4.52 -25.69
CA VAL A 129 4.44 -5.26 -25.74
C VAL A 129 4.07 -6.73 -25.95
N ASP A 130 4.88 -7.44 -26.73
CA ASP A 130 4.70 -8.87 -26.96
C ASP A 130 4.62 -9.64 -25.62
N GLU A 131 3.60 -10.48 -25.46
CA GLU A 131 3.36 -11.29 -24.26
C GLU A 131 4.60 -12.11 -23.87
N LYS A 132 5.35 -12.60 -24.87
CA LYS A 132 6.60 -13.34 -24.62
C LYS A 132 7.65 -12.47 -23.92
N LYS A 133 7.77 -11.20 -24.32
CA LYS A 133 8.72 -10.26 -23.69
C LYS A 133 8.28 -9.87 -22.29
N ILE A 134 6.98 -9.68 -22.07
CA ILE A 134 6.45 -9.39 -20.73
C ILE A 134 6.70 -10.58 -19.80
N LYS A 135 6.43 -11.81 -20.26
CA LYS A 135 6.71 -13.02 -19.47
C LYS A 135 8.18 -13.14 -19.11
N GLU A 136 9.10 -12.84 -20.03
CA GLU A 136 10.54 -12.83 -19.74
C GLU A 136 10.93 -11.77 -18.70
N ILE A 137 10.39 -10.55 -18.79
CA ILE A 137 10.63 -9.48 -17.80
C ILE A 137 10.10 -9.88 -16.42
N MET A 138 8.95 -10.55 -16.39
CA MET A 138 8.29 -10.94 -15.16
C MET A 138 8.99 -12.11 -14.44
N ARG A 139 10.00 -12.76 -15.01
CA ARG A 139 10.63 -13.93 -14.36
C ARG A 139 11.36 -13.58 -13.07
N GLY A 140 11.38 -14.52 -12.13
CA GLY A 140 12.19 -14.43 -10.92
C GLY A 140 11.69 -13.36 -9.94
N ALA A 141 12.47 -12.31 -9.74
CA ALA A 141 12.18 -11.29 -8.71
C ALA A 141 10.90 -10.50 -9.00
N GLU A 142 10.58 -10.25 -10.27
CA GLU A 142 9.39 -9.48 -10.66
C GLU A 142 8.10 -10.28 -10.45
N GLU A 143 8.10 -11.58 -10.75
CA GLU A 143 6.96 -12.47 -10.44
C GLU A 143 6.73 -12.51 -8.93
N GLN A 144 7.80 -12.63 -8.13
CA GLN A 144 7.66 -12.65 -6.67
C GLN A 144 7.09 -11.33 -6.14
N ARG A 145 7.50 -10.19 -6.70
CA ARG A 145 6.92 -8.88 -6.37
C ARG A 145 5.44 -8.83 -6.72
N LEU A 146 5.08 -9.28 -7.92
CA LEU A 146 3.69 -9.33 -8.38
C LEU A 146 2.83 -10.21 -7.46
N ARG A 147 3.33 -11.39 -7.11
CA ARG A 147 2.66 -12.30 -6.14
C ARG A 147 2.46 -11.62 -4.79
N ASN A 148 3.48 -10.96 -4.26
CA ASN A 148 3.36 -10.24 -2.99
C ASN A 148 2.35 -9.09 -3.09
N ASP A 149 2.29 -8.39 -4.21
CA ASP A 149 1.32 -7.30 -4.42
C ASP A 149 -0.12 -7.82 -4.58
N ILE A 150 -0.32 -9.00 -5.19
CA ILE A 150 -1.64 -9.67 -5.21
C ILE A 150 -2.01 -10.13 -3.80
N LEU A 151 -1.07 -10.72 -3.06
CA LEU A 151 -1.29 -11.20 -1.69
C LEU A 151 -1.75 -10.07 -0.75
N VAL A 152 -1.05 -8.93 -0.78
CA VAL A 152 -1.38 -7.75 0.02
C VAL A 152 -2.77 -7.21 -0.32
N ARG A 153 -3.14 -7.17 -1.61
CA ARG A 153 -4.48 -6.76 -2.04
C ARG A 153 -5.56 -7.70 -1.51
N LYS A 154 -5.37 -9.02 -1.65
CA LYS A 154 -6.30 -10.02 -1.12
C LYS A 154 -6.45 -9.92 0.40
N ALA A 155 -5.37 -9.65 1.12
CA ALA A 155 -5.43 -9.42 2.55
C ALA A 155 -6.23 -8.16 2.90
N MET A 156 -6.09 -7.09 2.12
CA MET A 156 -6.88 -5.87 2.32
C MET A 156 -8.36 -6.10 2.04
N ASP A 157 -8.70 -6.81 0.97
CA ASP A 157 -10.09 -7.18 0.69
C ASP A 157 -10.67 -8.02 1.84
N TYR A 158 -9.91 -9.02 2.34
CA TYR A 158 -10.31 -9.83 3.49
C TYR A 158 -10.55 -8.99 4.75
N VAL A 159 -9.64 -8.07 5.07
CA VAL A 159 -9.79 -7.15 6.22
C VAL A 159 -11.03 -6.27 6.06
N SER A 160 -11.29 -5.76 4.85
CA SER A 160 -12.43 -4.89 4.55
C SER A 160 -13.76 -5.62 4.67
N GLU A 161 -13.83 -6.89 4.29
CA GLU A 161 -15.01 -7.76 4.44
C GLU A 161 -15.31 -8.11 5.90
N HIS A 162 -14.29 -8.17 6.75
CA HIS A 162 -14.41 -8.47 8.18
C HIS A 162 -14.46 -7.22 9.07
N ALA A 163 -14.41 -6.03 8.47
CA ALA A 163 -14.64 -4.77 9.16
C ALA A 163 -16.13 -4.59 9.45
N VAL A 164 -16.45 -4.05 10.63
CA VAL A 164 -17.84 -3.74 10.98
C VAL A 164 -18.09 -2.30 10.56
N GLU A 165 -19.09 -2.07 9.72
CA GLU A 165 -19.59 -0.72 9.49
C GLU A 165 -20.35 -0.27 10.73
N ALA A 166 -19.98 0.88 11.27
CA ALA A 166 -20.76 1.51 12.32
C ALA A 166 -22.16 1.81 11.78
N ALA A 167 -23.19 1.51 12.57
CA ALA A 167 -24.56 1.84 12.19
C ALA A 167 -24.65 3.34 11.88
N PRO A 168 -25.36 3.77 10.81
CA PRO A 168 -25.55 5.18 10.55
C PRO A 168 -26.16 5.80 11.80
N VAL A 169 -25.52 6.86 12.31
CA VAL A 169 -26.08 7.65 13.41
C VAL A 169 -27.41 8.18 12.89
N CYS A 170 -28.52 7.57 13.33
CA CYS A 170 -29.84 8.16 13.18
C CYS A 170 -29.84 9.41 14.07
N GLU A 171 -29.54 10.56 13.48
CA GLU A 171 -29.94 11.85 14.06
C GLU A 171 -31.45 11.82 14.26
N LYS A 172 -31.87 12.05 15.50
CA LYS A 172 -33.27 12.27 15.89
C LYS A 172 -33.62 13.75 15.75
#